data_AF-A0A947P1V6-F1
#
_entry.id   AF-A0A947P1V6-F1
#
_cell.length_a   1.000
_cell.length_b   1.000
_cell.length_c   1.000
_cell.angle_alpha   90.00
_cell.angle_beta   90.00
_cell.angle_gamma   90.00
#
_symmetry.space_group_name_H-M   'P 1'
#
loop_
_entity.id
_entity.type
_entity.pdbx_description
1 polymer ?
#
loop_
_entity_poly.entity_id
_entity_poly.type
_entity_poly.pdbx_seq_one_letter_code
_entity_poly.pdbx_strand_id
1 'polypeptide(L)'
;MKVILAKNAGFCMGVRRAVETTLEMVRQDGEGIATLGPLIHNPQVLDLLGERGVQILSDIPETSQGTIIIRAHGVPPESKARLEASGAKVKDATCPRVLKVQAIIKKHHQQGYATVIIGDRNHAEVEGLLGFAEGTGVVISNDEEARNIHLTSPYIVVSQTTQDNESFTRMSQLILDRVPEGKVFNTICDSTHKRQDAVLTLCDQVQAMVVVGGKNSANTKRLGEIVKKKGCPVYFVETEDDLDLMAFSQYDTVGVTAGASTPSWMINRVVRSLESIPGQDEGFLFSLLYQVQRFLLASNLYVSVGGGFLACVTMGLMGRSFGSVVFMVVFGYLLAMHNINRFKVPGGGFSDPSRDRFRRKYGWILCGGSIVFLINSFHLAATHNEYSILLLALLSTMGILYTVRIIPRAVSGIIKVRRLKEIPGSKTLFVSMAWAVVIVLVPTYHSTPPLAKGTLGAAFLMVFLVTYIRSALFDVFEVQGDRIVGKETLPVFLGQEKTLNILYTLIGFLLSLLIAGPLLGLLTPLAYWLIPAVVYLFLIMYLYQRGKVNNGLRLEFALDSLYLIAAVMVGIGSFVD
;
A
#
# COMPACT_ATOMS: atom_id res chain seq x y z
N MET A 1 -16.01 11.58 11.15
CA MET A 1 -16.64 10.26 11.35
C MET A 1 -15.56 9.23 11.70
N LYS A 2 -15.84 8.33 12.66
CA LYS A 2 -14.97 7.20 12.99
C LYS A 2 -15.14 6.09 11.94
N VAL A 3 -14.04 5.71 11.30
CA VAL A 3 -14.02 4.60 10.34
C VAL A 3 -13.24 3.42 10.90
N ILE A 4 -13.83 2.22 10.86
CA ILE A 4 -13.18 0.98 11.32
C ILE A 4 -13.01 0.06 10.11
N LEU A 5 -11.75 -0.18 9.71
CA LEU A 5 -11.42 -1.09 8.62
C LEU A 5 -11.34 -2.55 9.11
N ALA A 6 -12.03 -3.46 8.43
CA ALA A 6 -11.97 -4.90 8.70
C ALA A 6 -10.54 -5.45 8.52
N LYS A 7 -10.09 -6.28 9.47
CA LYS A 7 -8.70 -6.83 9.52
C LYS A 7 -8.28 -7.57 8.24
N ASN A 8 -9.22 -8.23 7.58
CA ASN A 8 -8.98 -9.02 6.37
C ASN A 8 -9.57 -8.35 5.13
N ALA A 9 -9.56 -7.02 5.01
CA ALA A 9 -10.06 -6.34 3.82
C ALA A 9 -9.07 -6.41 2.63
N GLY A 10 -9.60 -6.53 1.40
CA GLY A 10 -8.81 -6.36 0.17
C GLY A 10 -8.16 -7.61 -0.40
N PHE A 11 -7.05 -7.50 -1.12
CA PHE A 11 -6.40 -8.60 -1.81
C PHE A 11 -6.16 -9.85 -0.95
N CYS A 12 -6.68 -11.00 -1.38
CA CYS A 12 -6.24 -12.30 -0.87
C CYS A 12 -4.90 -12.72 -1.49
N MET A 13 -4.25 -13.76 -0.96
CA MET A 13 -2.97 -14.26 -1.47
C MET A 13 -3.04 -14.65 -2.96
N GLY A 14 -4.11 -15.33 -3.38
CA GLY A 14 -4.27 -15.79 -4.77
C GLY A 14 -4.36 -14.62 -5.76
N VAL A 15 -5.20 -13.63 -5.44
CA VAL A 15 -5.32 -12.40 -6.23
C VAL A 15 -4.01 -11.63 -6.26
N ARG A 16 -3.38 -11.44 -5.10
CA ARG A 16 -2.09 -10.73 -4.99
C ARG A 16 -1.05 -11.40 -5.88
N ARG A 17 -0.90 -12.72 -5.79
CA ARG A 17 0.02 -13.49 -6.62
C ARG A 17 -0.26 -13.28 -8.10
N ALA A 18 -1.52 -13.36 -8.54
CA ALA A 18 -1.86 -13.20 -9.95
C ALA A 18 -1.53 -11.80 -10.49
N VAL A 19 -1.91 -10.75 -9.76
CA VAL A 19 -1.64 -9.35 -10.14
C VAL A 19 -0.14 -9.05 -10.12
N GLU A 20 0.56 -9.42 -9.05
CA GLU A 20 2.00 -9.15 -8.90
C GLU A 20 2.82 -9.90 -9.95
N THR A 21 2.51 -11.18 -10.22
CA THR A 21 3.15 -11.95 -11.28
C THR A 21 2.96 -11.27 -12.64
N THR A 22 1.75 -10.81 -12.94
CA THR A 22 1.44 -10.13 -14.21
C THR A 22 2.25 -8.84 -14.34
N LEU A 23 2.30 -8.01 -13.29
CA LEU A 23 3.07 -6.76 -13.28
C LEU A 23 4.59 -6.99 -13.37
N GLU A 24 5.11 -8.07 -12.80
CA GLU A 24 6.51 -8.47 -12.96
C GLU A 24 6.82 -8.87 -14.40
N MET A 25 5.92 -9.62 -15.04
CA MET A 25 6.10 -10.02 -16.45
C MET A 25 6.06 -8.81 -17.38
N VAL A 26 5.13 -7.88 -17.17
CA VAL A 26 5.10 -6.61 -17.93
C VAL A 26 6.42 -5.86 -17.82
N ARG A 27 7.05 -5.88 -16.63
CA ARG A 27 8.35 -5.24 -16.43
C ARG A 27 9.50 -5.96 -17.13
N GLN A 28 9.47 -7.29 -17.23
CA GLN A 28 10.56 -8.12 -17.76
C GLN A 28 10.46 -8.34 -19.27
N ASP A 29 9.28 -8.79 -19.73
CA ASP A 29 9.04 -9.29 -21.08
C ASP A 29 8.50 -8.19 -22.02
N GLY A 30 8.01 -7.07 -21.48
CA GLY A 30 7.52 -5.93 -22.27
C GLY A 30 6.11 -6.13 -22.83
N GLU A 31 5.95 -5.98 -24.15
CA GLU A 31 4.67 -6.08 -24.88
C GLU A 31 4.30 -7.54 -25.20
N GLY A 32 3.04 -7.77 -25.60
CA GLY A 32 2.58 -9.12 -26.00
C GLY A 32 2.18 -10.02 -24.84
N ILE A 33 1.82 -9.44 -23.69
CA ILE A 33 1.25 -10.16 -22.54
C ILE A 33 -0.27 -10.04 -22.59
N ALA A 34 -0.94 -11.18 -22.47
CA ALA A 34 -2.38 -11.23 -22.43
C ALA A 34 -2.88 -12.15 -21.31
N THR A 35 -4.13 -11.97 -20.87
CA THR A 35 -4.81 -12.85 -19.92
C THR A 35 -5.98 -13.54 -20.60
N LEU A 36 -6.18 -14.84 -20.36
CA LEU A 36 -7.38 -15.52 -20.85
C LEU A 36 -8.57 -15.20 -19.93
N GLY A 37 -9.45 -14.33 -20.42
CA GLY A 37 -10.47 -13.65 -19.64
C GLY A 37 -9.90 -12.66 -18.60
N PRO A 38 -10.75 -12.00 -17.82
CA PRO A 38 -10.32 -11.08 -16.77
C PRO A 38 -9.43 -11.81 -15.74
N LEU A 39 -8.25 -11.24 -15.47
CA LEU A 39 -7.30 -11.80 -14.48
C LEU A 39 -7.97 -12.01 -13.11
N ILE A 40 -8.77 -11.02 -12.71
CA ILE A 40 -9.58 -10.96 -11.49
C ILE A 40 -10.88 -10.18 -11.76
N HIS A 41 -11.86 -10.29 -10.87
CA HIS A 41 -13.10 -9.50 -10.92
C HIS A 41 -12.95 -8.15 -10.21
N ASN A 42 -12.21 -7.21 -10.81
CA ASN A 42 -12.11 -5.81 -10.36
C ASN A 42 -11.81 -4.89 -11.55
N PRO A 43 -12.75 -4.04 -11.99
CA PRO A 43 -12.58 -3.25 -13.22
C PRO A 43 -11.39 -2.29 -13.14
N GLN A 44 -11.17 -1.63 -12.01
CA GLN A 44 -10.09 -0.66 -11.86
C GLN A 44 -8.69 -1.31 -11.93
N VAL A 45 -8.55 -2.56 -11.48
CA VAL A 45 -7.30 -3.32 -11.65
C VAL A 45 -7.13 -3.78 -13.10
N LEU A 46 -8.22 -4.13 -13.80
CA LEU A 46 -8.15 -4.50 -15.21
C LEU A 46 -7.77 -3.30 -16.09
N ASP A 47 -8.35 -2.13 -15.83
CA ASP A 47 -8.00 -0.87 -16.52
C ASP A 47 -6.51 -0.54 -16.33
N LEU A 48 -6.03 -0.65 -15.09
CA LEU A 48 -4.62 -0.48 -14.75
C LEU A 48 -3.69 -1.44 -15.51
N LEU A 49 -4.09 -2.70 -15.68
CA LEU A 49 -3.32 -3.68 -16.44
C LEU A 49 -3.35 -3.36 -17.94
N GLY A 50 -4.50 -2.91 -18.46
CA GLY A 50 -4.66 -2.45 -19.84
C GLY A 50 -3.80 -1.22 -20.16
N GLU A 51 -3.74 -0.24 -19.26
CA GLU A 51 -2.84 0.92 -19.37
C GLU A 51 -1.35 0.51 -19.42
N ARG A 52 -1.02 -0.68 -18.93
CA ARG A 52 0.32 -1.27 -18.99
C ARG A 52 0.54 -2.24 -20.16
N GLY A 53 -0.39 -2.30 -21.10
CA GLY A 53 -0.27 -3.13 -22.29
C GLY A 53 -0.68 -4.59 -22.11
N VAL A 54 -1.33 -4.95 -20.99
CA VAL A 54 -1.88 -6.30 -20.80
C VAL A 54 -3.23 -6.39 -21.51
N GLN A 55 -3.34 -7.29 -22.49
CA GLN A 55 -4.60 -7.52 -23.21
C GLN A 55 -5.47 -8.57 -22.51
N ILE A 56 -6.79 -8.42 -22.58
CA ILE A 56 -7.74 -9.43 -22.10
C ILE A 56 -8.31 -10.16 -23.32
N LEU A 57 -8.03 -11.46 -23.42
CA LEU A 57 -8.53 -12.32 -24.49
C LEU A 57 -9.89 -12.91 -24.09
N SER A 58 -10.86 -12.84 -24.99
CA SER A 58 -12.15 -13.52 -24.82
C SER A 58 -12.09 -15.01 -25.17
N ASP A 59 -11.16 -15.41 -26.04
CA ASP A 59 -10.97 -16.79 -26.49
C ASP A 59 -9.47 -17.10 -26.69
N ILE A 60 -9.16 -18.38 -26.81
CA ILE A 60 -7.82 -18.90 -27.06
C ILE A 60 -7.46 -18.68 -28.54
N PRO A 61 -6.39 -17.94 -28.85
CA PRO A 61 -5.98 -17.70 -30.23
C PRO A 61 -5.49 -19.01 -30.87
N GLU A 62 -5.67 -19.15 -32.18
CA GLU A 62 -5.14 -20.30 -32.94
C GLU A 62 -3.61 -20.34 -32.91
N THR A 63 -2.98 -19.17 -33.02
CA THR A 63 -1.53 -19.01 -32.92
C THR A 63 -1.19 -17.77 -32.10
N SER A 64 -0.15 -17.87 -31.27
CA SER A 64 0.35 -16.75 -30.48
C SER A 64 1.85 -16.88 -30.25
N GLN A 65 2.57 -15.76 -30.37
CA GLN A 65 3.99 -15.66 -30.01
C GLN A 65 4.22 -14.93 -28.67
N GLY A 66 3.13 -14.52 -28.02
CA GLY A 66 3.15 -13.80 -26.76
C GLY A 66 3.07 -14.70 -25.53
N THR A 67 2.97 -14.07 -24.36
CA THR A 67 2.67 -14.77 -23.12
C THR A 67 1.18 -14.69 -22.82
N ILE A 68 0.53 -15.83 -22.59
CA ILE A 68 -0.86 -15.88 -22.11
C ILE A 68 -0.89 -16.34 -20.66
N ILE A 69 -1.52 -15.52 -19.81
CA ILE A 69 -1.66 -15.77 -18.38
C ILE A 69 -3.04 -16.39 -18.12
N ILE A 70 -3.06 -17.54 -17.46
CA ILE A 70 -4.28 -18.17 -16.96
C ILE A 70 -4.73 -17.41 -15.70
N ARG A 71 -5.99 -16.94 -15.70
CA ARG A 71 -6.60 -16.17 -14.61
C ARG A 71 -6.60 -16.91 -13.26
N ALA A 72 -6.72 -16.17 -12.16
CA ALA A 72 -6.65 -16.74 -10.80
C ALA A 72 -7.71 -17.81 -10.50
N HIS A 73 -8.83 -17.77 -11.22
CA HIS A 73 -9.95 -18.72 -11.15
C HIS A 73 -9.65 -20.07 -11.83
N GLY A 74 -8.56 -20.17 -12.60
CA GLY A 74 -8.24 -21.33 -13.39
C GLY A 74 -9.03 -21.43 -14.69
N VAL A 75 -8.76 -22.50 -15.44
CA VAL A 75 -9.40 -22.87 -16.70
C VAL A 75 -9.56 -24.40 -16.75
N PRO A 76 -10.48 -24.92 -17.59
CA PRO A 76 -10.60 -26.34 -17.87
C PRO A 76 -9.29 -26.96 -18.41
N PRO A 77 -9.06 -28.28 -18.22
CA PRO A 77 -7.91 -28.98 -18.77
C PRO A 77 -7.78 -28.83 -20.30
N GLU A 78 -8.90 -28.91 -21.03
CA GLU A 78 -8.95 -28.74 -22.49
C GLU A 78 -8.48 -27.34 -22.92
N SER A 79 -8.95 -26.30 -22.24
CA SER A 79 -8.53 -24.92 -22.50
C SER A 79 -7.02 -24.73 -22.28
N LYS A 80 -6.46 -25.37 -21.25
CA LYS A 80 -5.01 -25.33 -21.01
C LYS A 80 -4.23 -26.04 -22.11
N ALA A 81 -4.69 -27.23 -22.55
CA ALA A 81 -4.07 -27.94 -23.67
C ALA A 81 -4.13 -27.13 -24.98
N ARG A 82 -5.27 -26.47 -25.27
CA ARG A 82 -5.41 -25.57 -26.42
C ARG A 82 -4.45 -24.36 -26.36
N LEU A 83 -4.26 -23.77 -25.17
CA LEU A 83 -3.29 -22.68 -24.97
C LEU A 83 -1.85 -23.12 -25.22
N GLU A 84 -1.48 -24.33 -24.76
CA GLU A 84 -0.15 -24.89 -24.99
C GLU A 84 0.05 -25.22 -26.48
N ALA A 85 -1.00 -25.69 -27.16
CA ALA A 85 -0.97 -25.96 -28.60
C ALA A 85 -0.89 -24.70 -29.47
N SER A 86 -1.32 -23.53 -28.99
CA SER A 86 -1.28 -22.28 -29.76
C SER A 86 0.13 -21.69 -29.92
N GLY A 87 1.17 -22.31 -29.34
CA GLY A 87 2.54 -21.80 -29.33
C GLY A 87 2.82 -20.67 -28.32
N ALA A 88 1.84 -20.32 -27.49
CA ALA A 88 2.00 -19.27 -26.48
C ALA A 88 2.92 -19.71 -25.33
N LYS A 89 3.66 -18.76 -24.74
CA LYS A 89 4.27 -18.97 -23.42
C LYS A 89 3.18 -18.90 -22.36
N VAL A 90 2.74 -20.06 -21.85
CA VAL A 90 1.64 -20.12 -20.88
C VAL A 90 2.16 -19.87 -19.46
N LYS A 91 1.59 -18.87 -18.77
CA LYS A 91 1.82 -18.64 -17.35
C LYS A 91 0.58 -18.95 -16.53
N ASP A 92 0.68 -19.97 -15.68
CA ASP A 92 -0.44 -20.37 -14.82
C ASP A 92 -0.49 -19.54 -13.53
N ALA A 93 -1.41 -18.56 -13.46
CA ALA A 93 -1.64 -17.76 -12.27
C ALA A 93 -2.83 -18.28 -11.42
N THR A 94 -3.32 -19.50 -11.68
CA THR A 94 -4.39 -20.13 -10.90
C THR A 94 -4.04 -20.13 -9.41
N CYS A 95 -5.03 -19.78 -8.57
CA CYS A 95 -4.85 -19.78 -7.13
C CYS A 95 -4.52 -21.20 -6.64
N PRO A 96 -3.50 -21.38 -5.77
CA PRO A 96 -3.20 -22.70 -5.21
C PRO A 96 -4.36 -23.38 -4.47
N ARG A 97 -5.32 -22.59 -3.97
CA ARG A 97 -6.55 -23.11 -3.35
C ARG A 97 -7.51 -23.70 -4.39
N VAL A 98 -7.64 -23.06 -5.55
CA VAL A 98 -8.42 -23.59 -6.69
C VAL A 98 -7.75 -24.86 -7.25
N LEU A 99 -6.42 -24.85 -7.42
CA LEU A 99 -5.65 -26.03 -7.84
C LEU A 99 -5.91 -27.24 -6.92
N LYS A 100 -6.05 -27.00 -5.60
CA LYS A 100 -6.40 -28.07 -4.64
C LYS A 100 -7.78 -28.66 -4.91
N VAL A 101 -8.78 -27.83 -5.23
CA VAL A 101 -10.13 -28.31 -5.58
C VAL A 101 -10.09 -29.12 -6.88
N GLN A 102 -9.41 -28.61 -7.90
CA GLN A 102 -9.20 -29.32 -9.17
C GLN A 102 -8.54 -30.70 -8.95
N ALA A 103 -7.54 -30.78 -8.07
CA ALA A 103 -6.89 -32.04 -7.72
C ALA A 103 -7.82 -33.01 -6.97
N ILE A 104 -8.69 -32.51 -6.08
CA ILE A 104 -9.71 -33.33 -5.40
C ILE A 104 -10.68 -33.91 -6.41
N ILE A 105 -11.22 -33.08 -7.31
CA ILE A 105 -12.17 -33.50 -8.35
C ILE A 105 -11.53 -34.56 -9.24
N LYS A 106 -10.34 -34.28 -9.79
CA LYS A 106 -9.61 -35.19 -10.67
C LYS A 106 -9.35 -36.55 -10.00
N LYS A 107 -8.88 -36.54 -8.76
CA LYS A 107 -8.58 -37.78 -8.01
C LYS A 107 -9.82 -38.66 -7.85
N HIS A 108 -10.97 -38.09 -7.50
CA HIS A 108 -12.18 -38.86 -7.26
C HIS A 108 -12.90 -39.26 -8.55
N HIS A 109 -12.82 -38.43 -9.58
CA HIS A 109 -13.27 -38.81 -10.93
C HIS A 109 -12.55 -40.08 -11.41
N GLN A 110 -11.21 -40.14 -11.24
CA GLN A 110 -10.41 -41.35 -11.54
C GLN A 110 -10.78 -42.58 -10.69
N GLN A 111 -11.52 -42.38 -9.59
CA GLN A 111 -12.03 -43.45 -8.72
C GLN A 111 -13.50 -43.80 -9.02
N GLY A 112 -14.08 -43.24 -10.10
CA GLY A 112 -15.47 -43.49 -10.51
C GLY A 112 -16.52 -42.64 -9.79
N TYR A 113 -16.13 -41.57 -9.10
CA TYR A 113 -17.07 -40.69 -8.42
C TYR A 113 -17.58 -39.59 -9.36
N ALA A 114 -18.90 -39.37 -9.37
CA ALA A 114 -19.48 -38.14 -9.90
C ALA A 114 -19.13 -36.94 -9.00
N THR A 115 -19.22 -35.71 -9.53
CA THR A 115 -18.88 -34.48 -8.78
C THR A 115 -20.06 -33.53 -8.72
N VAL A 116 -20.43 -33.11 -7.51
CA VAL A 116 -21.37 -32.02 -7.27
C VAL A 116 -20.59 -30.80 -6.82
N ILE A 117 -20.74 -29.69 -7.54
CA ILE A 117 -20.11 -28.41 -7.22
C ILE A 117 -21.18 -27.47 -6.70
N ILE A 118 -21.11 -27.10 -5.43
CA ILE A 118 -21.94 -26.04 -4.86
C ILE A 118 -21.29 -24.70 -5.21
N GLY A 119 -21.95 -23.91 -6.05
CA GLY A 119 -21.38 -22.67 -6.59
C GLY A 119 -22.26 -21.96 -7.60
N ASP A 120 -21.77 -20.83 -8.09
CA ASP A 120 -22.43 -20.04 -9.12
C ASP A 120 -22.15 -20.62 -10.52
N ARG A 121 -23.20 -21.13 -11.20
CA ARG A 121 -23.07 -21.85 -12.48
C ARG A 121 -22.30 -21.11 -13.58
N ASN A 122 -22.44 -19.79 -13.62
CA ASN A 122 -21.81 -18.95 -14.65
C ASN A 122 -20.47 -18.34 -14.18
N HIS A 123 -19.88 -18.84 -13.09
CA HIS A 123 -18.64 -18.30 -12.56
C HIS A 123 -17.43 -19.03 -13.16
N ALA A 124 -16.44 -18.25 -13.59
CA ALA A 124 -15.17 -18.70 -14.17
C ALA A 124 -14.49 -19.85 -13.42
N GLU A 125 -14.51 -19.80 -12.09
CA GLU A 125 -13.98 -20.86 -11.24
C GLU A 125 -14.76 -22.16 -11.38
N VAL A 126 -16.10 -22.10 -11.39
CA VAL A 126 -16.96 -23.28 -11.49
C VAL A 126 -16.82 -23.93 -12.86
N GLU A 127 -16.76 -23.15 -13.94
CA GLU A 127 -16.41 -23.65 -15.28
C GLU A 127 -15.07 -24.39 -15.27
N GLY A 128 -14.05 -23.77 -14.66
CA GLY A 128 -12.73 -24.36 -14.51
C GLY A 128 -12.72 -25.65 -13.70
N LEU A 129 -13.57 -25.78 -12.68
CA LEU A 129 -13.71 -26.98 -11.86
C LEU A 129 -14.47 -28.10 -12.58
N LEU A 130 -15.55 -27.77 -13.30
CA LEU A 130 -16.35 -28.73 -14.08
C LEU A 130 -15.50 -29.49 -15.10
N GLY A 131 -14.54 -28.81 -15.72
CA GLY A 131 -13.62 -29.43 -16.69
C GLY A 131 -12.80 -30.59 -16.12
N PHE A 132 -12.58 -30.66 -14.80
CA PHE A 132 -11.85 -31.77 -14.16
C PHE A 132 -12.75 -32.95 -13.80
N ALA A 133 -14.08 -32.81 -13.94
CA ALA A 133 -15.05 -33.89 -13.74
C ALA A 133 -15.41 -34.63 -15.05
N GLU A 134 -14.82 -34.25 -16.19
CA GLU A 134 -14.92 -34.93 -17.50
C GLU A 134 -16.37 -35.34 -17.86
N GLY A 135 -17.33 -34.42 -17.69
CA GLY A 135 -18.75 -34.63 -18.04
C GLY A 135 -19.60 -35.28 -16.94
N THR A 136 -19.00 -35.73 -15.83
CA THR A 136 -19.71 -36.29 -14.65
C THR A 136 -19.98 -35.27 -13.55
N GLY A 137 -19.82 -33.98 -13.87
CA GLY A 137 -19.99 -32.86 -12.95
C GLY A 137 -21.37 -32.20 -13.04
N VAL A 138 -21.97 -31.88 -11.90
CA VAL A 138 -23.22 -31.09 -11.79
C VAL A 138 -22.99 -29.90 -10.89
N VAL A 139 -23.58 -28.74 -11.23
CA VAL A 139 -23.54 -27.53 -10.39
C VAL A 139 -24.87 -27.31 -9.70
N ILE A 140 -24.80 -26.99 -8.40
CA ILE A 140 -25.95 -26.63 -7.56
C ILE A 140 -25.75 -25.22 -7.03
N SER A 141 -26.71 -24.33 -7.30
CA SER A 141 -26.64 -22.93 -6.88
C SER A 141 -27.63 -22.55 -5.77
N ASN A 142 -28.60 -23.42 -5.45
CA ASN A 142 -29.64 -23.15 -4.45
C ASN A 142 -30.24 -24.43 -3.84
N ASP A 143 -31.09 -24.24 -2.82
CA ASP A 143 -31.75 -25.30 -2.05
C ASP A 143 -32.67 -26.18 -2.88
N GLU A 144 -33.36 -25.60 -3.85
CA GLU A 144 -34.33 -26.32 -4.67
C GLU A 144 -33.61 -27.31 -5.59
N GLU A 145 -32.54 -26.86 -6.24
CA GLU A 145 -31.63 -27.72 -7.01
C GLU A 145 -31.04 -28.83 -6.13
N ALA A 146 -30.63 -28.52 -4.90
CA ALA A 146 -30.10 -29.50 -3.95
C ALA A 146 -31.13 -30.59 -3.58
N ARG A 147 -32.41 -30.22 -3.37
CA ARG A 147 -33.48 -31.16 -3.03
C ARG A 147 -33.91 -32.04 -4.21
N ASN A 148 -33.84 -31.50 -5.43
CA ASN A 148 -34.27 -32.16 -6.66
C ASN A 148 -33.13 -32.84 -7.43
N ILE A 149 -31.96 -32.99 -6.79
CA ILE A 149 -30.78 -33.54 -7.44
C ILE A 149 -30.94 -35.03 -7.77
N HIS A 150 -30.47 -35.42 -8.95
CA HIS A 150 -30.40 -36.81 -9.40
C HIS A 150 -28.95 -37.13 -9.72
N LEU A 151 -28.38 -38.13 -9.04
CA LEU A 151 -26.96 -38.49 -9.15
C LEU A 151 -26.77 -39.99 -9.25
N THR A 152 -25.73 -40.40 -9.97
CA THR A 152 -25.21 -41.76 -9.94
C THR A 152 -24.22 -41.87 -8.77
N SER A 153 -24.43 -42.85 -7.89
CA SER A 153 -23.50 -43.16 -6.79
C SER A 153 -22.30 -43.96 -7.32
N PRO A 154 -21.07 -43.78 -6.80
CA PRO A 154 -20.69 -42.86 -5.72
C PRO A 154 -20.43 -41.42 -6.20
N TYR A 155 -20.51 -40.44 -5.31
CA TYR A 155 -20.27 -39.03 -5.67
C TYR A 155 -19.57 -38.22 -4.57
N ILE A 156 -18.97 -37.10 -4.97
CA ILE A 156 -18.39 -36.11 -4.04
C ILE A 156 -19.13 -34.78 -4.13
N VAL A 157 -19.15 -34.03 -3.03
CA VAL A 157 -19.61 -32.64 -2.97
C VAL A 157 -18.42 -31.75 -2.67
N VAL A 158 -18.18 -30.76 -3.52
CA VAL A 158 -17.17 -29.71 -3.33
C VAL A 158 -17.83 -28.33 -3.41
N SER A 159 -17.17 -27.33 -2.85
CA SER A 159 -17.58 -25.93 -2.89
C SER A 159 -16.71 -25.11 -3.84
N GLN A 160 -17.31 -24.14 -4.53
CA GLN A 160 -16.57 -22.97 -5.01
C GLN A 160 -15.91 -22.26 -3.81
N THR A 161 -14.67 -21.80 -3.98
CA THR A 161 -13.80 -21.33 -2.89
C THR A 161 -14.28 -20.05 -2.19
N THR A 162 -15.20 -19.32 -2.82
CA THR A 162 -15.77 -18.04 -2.37
C THR A 162 -17.18 -18.16 -1.81
N GLN A 163 -17.69 -19.38 -1.63
CA GLN A 163 -19.02 -19.62 -1.08
C GLN A 163 -19.13 -19.34 0.43
N ASP A 164 -20.37 -19.24 0.89
CA ASP A 164 -20.72 -19.11 2.30
C ASP A 164 -20.79 -20.49 2.96
N ASN A 165 -20.22 -20.58 4.18
CA ASN A 165 -20.10 -21.85 4.88
C ASN A 165 -21.45 -22.41 5.34
N GLU A 166 -22.35 -21.55 5.83
CA GLU A 166 -23.69 -21.96 6.26
C GLU A 166 -24.50 -22.52 5.09
N SER A 167 -24.47 -21.82 3.96
CA SER A 167 -25.11 -22.24 2.70
C SER A 167 -24.54 -23.56 2.18
N PHE A 168 -23.21 -23.73 2.18
CA PHE A 168 -22.55 -24.95 1.76
C PHE A 168 -22.91 -26.14 2.64
N THR A 169 -22.84 -25.98 3.97
CA THR A 169 -23.21 -27.05 4.92
C THR A 169 -24.66 -27.46 4.74
N ARG A 170 -25.58 -26.49 4.65
CA ARG A 170 -27.00 -26.74 4.50
C ARG A 170 -27.32 -27.45 3.18
N MET A 171 -26.78 -26.99 2.04
CA MET A 171 -27.00 -27.63 0.75
C MET A 171 -26.36 -29.03 0.68
N SER A 172 -25.18 -29.21 1.27
CA SER A 172 -24.52 -30.52 1.35
C SER A 172 -25.39 -31.52 2.12
N GLN A 173 -26.04 -31.09 3.22
CA GLN A 173 -26.95 -31.94 3.98
C GLN A 173 -28.18 -32.32 3.16
N LEU A 174 -28.81 -31.36 2.46
CA LEU A 174 -29.95 -31.63 1.58
C LEU A 174 -29.63 -32.67 0.50
N ILE A 175 -28.40 -32.63 -0.05
CA ILE A 175 -27.94 -33.60 -1.05
C ILE A 175 -27.75 -34.99 -0.42
N LEU A 176 -27.13 -35.07 0.75
CA LEU A 176 -26.91 -36.33 1.48
C LEU A 176 -28.22 -36.97 1.92
N ASP A 177 -29.19 -36.18 2.38
CA ASP A 177 -30.53 -36.66 2.77
C ASP A 177 -31.26 -37.29 1.57
N ARG A 178 -31.00 -36.77 0.35
CA ARG A 178 -31.60 -37.28 -0.88
C ARG A 178 -30.85 -38.48 -1.46
N VAL A 179 -29.52 -38.49 -1.39
CA VAL A 179 -28.62 -39.53 -1.93
C VAL A 179 -27.53 -39.85 -0.88
N PRO A 180 -27.71 -40.84 0.01
CA PRO A 180 -26.85 -41.01 1.19
C PRO A 180 -25.37 -41.33 0.96
N GLU A 181 -24.98 -41.85 -0.22
CA GLU A 181 -23.64 -42.39 -0.50
C GLU A 181 -22.61 -41.33 -0.97
N GLY A 182 -22.74 -40.08 -0.51
CA GLY A 182 -21.89 -38.96 -0.89
C GLY A 182 -20.71 -38.70 0.06
N LYS A 183 -19.60 -38.18 -0.47
CA LYS A 183 -18.49 -37.62 0.34
C LYS A 183 -18.43 -36.10 0.23
N VAL A 184 -18.47 -35.40 1.36
CA VAL A 184 -18.43 -33.92 1.37
C VAL A 184 -17.02 -33.43 1.66
N PHE A 185 -16.50 -32.57 0.79
CA PHE A 185 -15.23 -31.88 0.94
C PHE A 185 -15.49 -30.37 1.00
N ASN A 186 -15.37 -29.78 2.20
CA ASN A 186 -15.43 -28.32 2.32
C ASN A 186 -14.17 -27.69 1.71
N THR A 187 -14.33 -27.14 0.50
CA THR A 187 -13.26 -26.50 -0.27
C THR A 187 -13.36 -24.97 -0.27
N ILE A 188 -14.16 -24.39 0.63
CA ILE A 188 -14.15 -22.94 0.88
C ILE A 188 -12.76 -22.53 1.39
N CYS A 189 -12.24 -21.42 0.87
CA CYS A 189 -10.91 -20.95 1.23
C CYS A 189 -10.89 -20.31 2.62
N ASP A 190 -9.86 -20.59 3.43
CA ASP A 190 -9.65 -19.96 4.75
C ASP A 190 -9.70 -18.42 4.71
N SER A 191 -9.23 -17.81 3.60
CA SER A 191 -9.26 -16.36 3.42
C SER A 191 -10.69 -15.82 3.25
N THR A 192 -11.59 -16.63 2.69
CA THR A 192 -13.01 -16.30 2.57
C THR A 192 -13.63 -16.33 3.96
N HIS A 193 -13.45 -17.43 4.71
CA HIS A 193 -13.95 -17.60 6.07
C HIS A 193 -13.51 -16.47 7.02
N LYS A 194 -12.20 -16.22 7.12
CA LYS A 194 -11.64 -15.15 7.97
C LYS A 194 -12.16 -13.75 7.63
N ARG A 195 -12.57 -13.52 6.38
CA ARG A 195 -13.11 -12.23 5.93
C ARG A 195 -14.59 -12.11 6.27
N GLN A 196 -15.35 -13.19 6.13
CA GLN A 196 -16.74 -13.28 6.56
C GLN A 196 -16.85 -13.08 8.09
N ASP A 197 -16.02 -13.77 8.87
CA ASP A 197 -15.97 -13.61 10.34
C ASP A 197 -15.63 -12.18 10.77
N ALA A 198 -14.64 -11.57 10.09
CA ALA A 198 -14.23 -10.20 10.38
C ALA A 198 -15.34 -9.19 10.08
N VAL A 199 -16.14 -9.44 9.03
CA VAL A 199 -17.32 -8.63 8.69
C VAL A 199 -18.42 -8.78 9.72
N LEU A 200 -18.74 -10.01 10.13
CA LEU A 200 -19.74 -10.27 11.16
C LEU A 200 -19.38 -9.60 12.49
N THR A 201 -18.14 -9.76 12.94
CA THR A 201 -17.63 -9.14 14.17
C THR A 201 -17.64 -7.61 14.10
N LEU A 202 -17.42 -7.05 12.90
CA LEU A 202 -17.41 -5.61 12.70
C LEU A 202 -18.82 -5.01 12.68
N CYS A 203 -19.81 -5.73 12.16
CA CYS A 203 -21.21 -5.29 12.17
C CYS A 203 -21.72 -4.97 13.58
N ASP A 204 -21.24 -5.69 14.60
CA ASP A 204 -21.61 -5.46 16.00
C ASP A 204 -20.99 -4.19 16.61
N GLN A 205 -20.10 -3.50 15.88
CA GLN A 205 -19.32 -2.35 16.38
C GLN A 205 -19.61 -1.04 15.64
N VAL A 206 -20.47 -1.06 14.62
CA VAL A 206 -20.67 0.05 13.67
C VAL A 206 -22.14 0.26 13.34
N GLN A 207 -22.51 1.48 12.94
CA GLN A 207 -23.89 1.82 12.55
C GLN A 207 -24.20 1.50 11.09
N ALA A 208 -23.18 1.46 10.24
CA ALA A 208 -23.29 1.07 8.84
C ALA A 208 -21.99 0.42 8.34
N MET A 209 -22.12 -0.35 7.26
CA MET A 209 -21.03 -1.08 6.63
C MET A 209 -20.88 -0.68 5.16
N VAL A 210 -19.66 -0.38 4.75
CA VAL A 210 -19.29 -0.12 3.37
C VAL A 210 -18.48 -1.31 2.83
N VAL A 211 -18.95 -1.91 1.75
CA VAL A 211 -18.33 -3.06 1.09
C VAL A 211 -17.69 -2.58 -0.22
N VAL A 212 -16.35 -2.48 -0.23
CA VAL A 212 -15.59 -1.96 -1.37
C VAL A 212 -15.20 -3.08 -2.34
N GLY A 213 -15.60 -2.98 -3.61
CA GLY A 213 -15.13 -3.87 -4.65
C GLY A 213 -16.03 -3.91 -5.88
N GLY A 214 -15.54 -4.56 -6.93
CA GLY A 214 -16.26 -4.65 -8.20
C GLY A 214 -17.63 -5.33 -8.05
N LYS A 215 -18.66 -4.78 -8.69
CA LYS A 215 -20.05 -5.28 -8.62
C LYS A 215 -20.20 -6.73 -9.12
N ASN A 216 -19.32 -7.15 -10.01
CA ASN A 216 -19.28 -8.52 -10.57
C ASN A 216 -18.44 -9.51 -9.73
N SER A 217 -17.92 -9.11 -8.58
CA SER A 217 -17.11 -9.97 -7.72
C SER A 217 -18.01 -10.78 -6.78
N ALA A 218 -18.05 -12.11 -6.97
CA ALA A 218 -18.84 -13.03 -6.14
C ALA A 218 -18.52 -12.87 -4.64
N ASN A 219 -17.22 -12.78 -4.29
CA ASN A 219 -16.80 -12.53 -2.91
C ASN A 219 -17.32 -11.17 -2.39
N THR A 220 -17.27 -10.11 -3.19
CA THR A 220 -17.74 -8.77 -2.75
C THR A 220 -19.25 -8.79 -2.50
N LYS A 221 -20.02 -9.37 -3.43
CA LYS A 221 -21.46 -9.55 -3.29
C LYS A 221 -21.80 -10.34 -2.02
N ARG A 222 -21.10 -11.45 -1.78
CA ARG A 222 -21.31 -12.31 -0.61
C ARG A 222 -21.06 -11.58 0.72
N LEU A 223 -20.03 -10.75 0.81
CA LEU A 223 -19.80 -9.95 2.03
C LEU A 223 -20.98 -9.04 2.34
N GLY A 224 -21.54 -8.37 1.34
CA GLY A 224 -22.69 -7.50 1.58
C GLY A 224 -23.99 -8.26 1.83
N GLU A 225 -24.17 -9.46 1.28
CA GLU A 225 -25.27 -10.36 1.67
C GLU A 225 -25.18 -10.75 3.15
N ILE A 226 -23.98 -11.06 3.65
CA ILE A 226 -23.74 -11.39 5.06
C ILE A 226 -24.06 -10.20 5.96
N VAL A 227 -23.63 -8.99 5.57
CA VAL A 227 -23.97 -7.74 6.30
C VAL A 227 -25.49 -7.53 6.34
N LYS A 228 -26.19 -7.69 5.21
CA LYS A 228 -27.65 -7.58 5.14
C LYS A 228 -28.33 -8.59 6.05
N LYS A 229 -27.90 -9.86 6.03
CA LYS A 229 -28.44 -10.93 6.87
C LYS A 229 -28.27 -10.62 8.37
N LYS A 230 -27.19 -9.95 8.74
CA LYS A 230 -26.92 -9.50 10.11
C LYS A 230 -27.76 -8.27 10.53
N GLY A 231 -28.45 -7.61 9.60
CA GLY A 231 -29.31 -6.46 9.85
C GLY A 231 -28.59 -5.11 9.92
N CYS A 232 -27.33 -5.04 9.47
CA CYS A 232 -26.56 -3.79 9.43
C CYS A 232 -26.80 -3.06 8.09
N PRO A 233 -27.03 -1.74 8.07
CA PRO A 233 -27.08 -0.96 6.82
C PRO A 233 -25.84 -1.20 5.97
N VAL A 234 -26.03 -1.56 4.70
CA VAL A 234 -24.93 -1.88 3.78
C VAL A 234 -24.90 -0.96 2.58
N TYR A 235 -23.70 -0.51 2.23
CA TYR A 235 -23.43 0.30 1.04
C TYR A 235 -22.36 -0.39 0.19
N PHE A 236 -22.66 -0.64 -1.08
CA PHE A 236 -21.71 -1.20 -2.04
C PHE A 236 -21.08 -0.07 -2.85
N VAL A 237 -19.75 -0.03 -2.88
CA VAL A 237 -19.01 1.00 -3.62
C VAL A 237 -17.86 0.36 -4.40
N GLU A 238 -17.65 0.81 -5.63
CA GLU A 238 -16.45 0.48 -6.41
C GLU A 238 -15.38 1.54 -6.17
N THR A 239 -15.75 2.82 -6.08
CA THR A 239 -14.84 3.93 -5.79
C THR A 239 -15.40 4.85 -4.70
N GLU A 240 -14.60 5.82 -4.26
CA GLU A 240 -15.07 6.89 -3.37
C GLU A 240 -16.16 7.77 -3.98
N ASP A 241 -16.30 7.78 -5.30
CA ASP A 241 -17.29 8.61 -6.00
C ASP A 241 -18.70 8.01 -5.89
N ASP A 242 -18.80 6.73 -5.54
CA ASP A 242 -20.07 6.04 -5.25
C ASP A 242 -20.63 6.37 -3.84
N LEU A 243 -19.88 7.11 -3.01
CA LEU A 243 -20.30 7.45 -1.66
C LEU A 243 -21.32 8.60 -1.65
N ASP A 244 -22.52 8.31 -1.17
CA ASP A 244 -23.51 9.35 -0.84
C ASP A 244 -23.17 10.03 0.48
N LEU A 245 -22.47 11.17 0.39
CA LEU A 245 -22.01 11.94 1.55
C LEU A 245 -23.14 12.34 2.50
N MET A 246 -24.34 12.61 1.97
CA MET A 246 -25.49 13.00 2.78
C MET A 246 -26.02 11.79 3.56
N ALA A 247 -26.15 10.64 2.90
CA ALA A 247 -26.56 9.41 3.56
C ALA A 247 -25.58 8.95 4.64
N PHE A 248 -24.28 9.25 4.48
CA PHE A 248 -23.27 8.91 5.50
C PHE A 248 -23.21 9.90 6.67
N SER A 249 -23.59 11.17 6.47
CA SER A 249 -23.55 12.18 7.53
C SER A 249 -24.39 11.84 8.78
N GLN A 250 -25.32 10.88 8.66
CA GLN A 250 -26.14 10.39 9.78
C GLN A 250 -25.43 9.37 10.69
N TYR A 251 -24.23 8.91 10.33
CA TYR A 251 -23.49 7.91 11.10
C TYR A 251 -22.25 8.51 11.75
N ASP A 252 -21.98 8.14 13.00
CA ASP A 252 -20.73 8.47 13.70
C ASP A 252 -19.65 7.41 13.49
N THR A 253 -20.06 6.15 13.39
CA THR A 253 -19.15 5.01 13.22
C THR A 253 -19.56 4.15 12.04
N VAL A 254 -18.68 4.07 11.04
CA VAL A 254 -18.87 3.25 9.84
C VAL A 254 -17.77 2.20 9.73
N GLY A 255 -18.16 0.97 9.45
CA GLY A 255 -17.25 -0.12 9.14
C GLY A 255 -16.94 -0.16 7.65
N VAL A 256 -15.68 -0.43 7.29
CA VAL A 256 -15.27 -0.65 5.90
C VAL A 256 -14.73 -2.06 5.76
N THR A 257 -15.21 -2.79 4.76
CA THR A 257 -14.63 -4.06 4.32
C THR A 257 -14.40 -4.01 2.82
N ALA A 258 -13.71 -5.01 2.28
CA ALA A 258 -13.47 -5.05 0.85
C ALA A 258 -13.32 -6.48 0.32
N GLY A 259 -13.75 -6.65 -0.93
CA GLY A 259 -13.63 -7.88 -1.68
C GLY A 259 -12.19 -8.39 -1.80
N ALA A 260 -12.05 -9.70 -1.98
CA ALA A 260 -10.75 -10.35 -2.19
C ALA A 260 -9.99 -9.85 -3.43
N SER A 261 -10.70 -9.20 -4.37
CA SER A 261 -10.17 -8.60 -5.60
C SER A 261 -9.96 -7.09 -5.50
N THR A 262 -10.12 -6.47 -4.33
CA THR A 262 -10.00 -5.02 -4.15
C THR A 262 -8.62 -4.65 -3.60
N PRO A 263 -7.82 -3.82 -4.30
CA PRO A 263 -6.50 -3.39 -3.83
C PRO A 263 -6.61 -2.34 -2.71
N SER A 264 -5.60 -2.27 -1.83
CA SER A 264 -5.63 -1.37 -0.66
C SER A 264 -5.75 0.10 -1.01
N TRP A 265 -5.25 0.54 -2.18
CA TRP A 265 -5.38 1.93 -2.59
C TRP A 265 -6.84 2.33 -2.82
N MET A 266 -7.71 1.43 -3.31
CA MET A 266 -9.16 1.69 -3.45
C MET A 266 -9.81 1.79 -2.08
N ILE A 267 -9.48 0.85 -1.18
CA ILE A 267 -10.00 0.81 0.19
C ILE A 267 -9.64 2.10 0.93
N ASN A 268 -8.37 2.51 0.85
CA ASN A 268 -7.87 3.71 1.51
C ASN A 268 -8.54 4.99 0.95
N ARG A 269 -8.91 5.02 -0.34
CA ARG A 269 -9.67 6.15 -0.91
C ARG A 269 -11.05 6.27 -0.27
N VAL A 270 -11.77 5.16 -0.16
CA VAL A 270 -13.09 5.11 0.48
C VAL A 270 -12.99 5.48 1.96
N VAL A 271 -12.04 4.88 2.70
CA VAL A 271 -11.80 5.19 4.12
C VAL A 271 -11.52 6.67 4.33
N ARG A 272 -10.56 7.25 3.59
CA ARG A 272 -10.22 8.68 3.71
C ARG A 272 -11.40 9.61 3.35
N SER A 273 -12.25 9.19 2.42
CA SER A 273 -13.42 9.97 2.02
C SER A 273 -14.48 9.95 3.12
N LEU A 274 -14.77 8.78 3.70
CA LEU A 274 -15.64 8.63 4.87
C LEU A 274 -15.13 9.39 6.10
N GLU A 275 -13.83 9.29 6.42
CA GLU A 275 -13.23 10.01 7.55
C GLU A 275 -13.35 11.54 7.41
N SER A 276 -13.45 12.05 6.17
CA SER A 276 -13.63 13.48 5.91
C SER A 276 -15.05 13.99 6.09
N ILE A 277 -16.02 13.10 6.26
CA ILE A 277 -17.42 13.43 6.56
C ILE A 277 -17.53 13.67 8.08
N PRO A 278 -18.08 14.82 8.52
CA PRO A 278 -18.37 15.04 9.94
C PRO A 278 -19.37 13.96 10.42
N GLY A 279 -19.15 13.38 11.61
CA GLY A 279 -20.18 12.55 12.27
C GLY A 279 -21.34 13.41 12.79
N GLN A 280 -22.45 12.79 13.21
CA GLN A 280 -23.57 13.49 13.83
C GLN A 280 -23.17 14.15 15.15
N ASP A 281 -22.38 13.44 15.97
CA ASP A 281 -21.98 13.86 17.32
C ASP A 281 -20.52 14.36 17.39
N GLU A 282 -19.80 14.39 16.25
CA GLU A 282 -18.45 14.92 16.22
C GLU A 282 -18.48 16.45 16.30
N GLY A 283 -18.11 16.97 17.47
CA GLY A 283 -17.99 18.41 17.69
C GLY A 283 -17.10 19.09 16.62
N PHE A 284 -17.49 20.30 16.22
CA PHE A 284 -16.81 21.13 15.21
C PHE A 284 -15.27 21.10 15.33
N LEU A 285 -14.76 21.10 16.57
CA LEU A 285 -13.33 21.06 16.86
C LEU A 285 -12.62 19.84 16.26
N PHE A 286 -13.21 18.64 16.34
CA PHE A 286 -12.58 17.42 15.85
C PHE A 286 -12.53 17.37 14.32
N SER A 287 -13.62 17.77 13.67
CA SER A 287 -13.67 17.89 12.21
C SER A 287 -12.67 18.93 11.70
N LEU A 288 -12.57 20.09 12.37
CA LEU A 288 -11.57 21.10 12.08
C LEU A 288 -10.14 20.56 12.25
N LEU A 289 -9.85 19.86 13.35
CA LEU A 289 -8.53 19.25 13.59
C LEU A 289 -8.16 18.24 12.49
N TYR A 290 -9.09 17.38 12.08
CA TYR A 290 -8.84 16.41 11.00
C TYR A 290 -8.55 17.12 9.66
N GLN A 291 -9.34 18.14 9.33
CA GLN A 291 -9.13 18.94 8.11
C GLN A 291 -7.78 19.65 8.12
N VAL A 292 -7.38 20.22 9.27
CA VAL A 292 -6.07 20.85 9.45
C VAL A 292 -4.96 19.82 9.30
N GLN A 293 -5.01 18.68 9.99
CA GLN A 293 -4.00 17.61 9.87
C GLN A 293 -3.85 17.15 8.41
N ARG A 294 -4.98 16.93 7.73
CA ARG A 294 -5.01 16.57 6.31
C ARG A 294 -4.35 17.63 5.44
N PHE A 295 -4.68 18.90 5.65
CA PHE A 295 -4.08 20.01 4.90
C PHE A 295 -2.57 20.08 5.14
N LEU A 296 -2.12 20.00 6.39
CA LEU A 296 -0.70 20.05 6.77
C LEU A 296 0.12 18.92 6.14
N LEU A 297 -0.43 17.70 6.10
CA LEU A 297 0.24 16.56 5.46
C LEU A 297 0.18 16.59 3.94
N ALA A 298 -0.94 17.04 3.35
CA ALA A 298 -1.09 17.08 1.90
C ALA A 298 -0.29 18.22 1.24
N SER A 299 -0.09 19.33 1.96
CA SER A 299 0.74 20.47 1.54
C SER A 299 2.24 20.28 1.81
N ASN A 300 2.65 19.19 2.48
CA ASN A 300 3.99 18.97 3.00
C ASN A 300 4.46 20.04 4.01
N LEU A 301 3.54 20.84 4.56
CA LEU A 301 3.88 21.85 5.56
C LEU A 301 4.36 21.20 6.86
N TYR A 302 3.69 20.13 7.30
CA TYR A 302 4.00 19.46 8.58
C TYR A 302 5.44 18.91 8.60
N VAL A 303 5.81 18.14 7.57
CA VAL A 303 7.16 17.56 7.45
C VAL A 303 8.23 18.65 7.33
N SER A 304 7.93 19.76 6.65
CA SER A 304 8.88 20.86 6.47
C SER A 304 9.11 21.64 7.77
N VAL A 305 8.05 21.89 8.55
CA VAL A 305 8.15 22.47 9.89
C VAL A 305 8.98 21.54 10.80
N GLY A 306 8.69 20.24 10.76
CA GLY A 306 9.48 19.23 11.46
C GLY A 306 10.96 19.27 11.06
N GLY A 307 11.28 19.41 9.78
CA GLY A 307 12.66 19.56 9.32
C GLY A 307 13.37 20.82 9.83
N GLY A 308 12.67 21.96 9.88
CA GLY A 308 13.21 23.19 10.48
C GLY A 308 13.51 23.02 11.98
N PHE A 309 12.62 22.35 12.71
CA PHE A 309 12.86 22.02 14.13
C PHE A 309 13.98 21.01 14.32
N LEU A 310 14.07 19.99 13.47
CA LEU A 310 15.18 19.03 13.48
C LEU A 310 16.53 19.76 13.24
N ALA A 311 16.55 20.81 12.42
CA ALA A 311 17.74 21.63 12.27
C ALA A 311 18.11 22.40 13.54
N CYS A 312 17.14 22.98 14.22
CA CYS A 312 17.37 23.62 15.51
C CYS A 312 17.92 22.63 16.54
N VAL A 313 17.30 21.45 16.66
CA VAL A 313 17.78 20.35 17.51
C VAL A 313 19.23 20.01 17.19
N THR A 314 19.55 19.82 15.92
CA THR A 314 20.88 19.42 15.47
C THR A 314 21.94 20.47 15.81
N MET A 315 21.60 21.76 15.72
CA MET A 315 22.48 22.84 16.17
C MET A 315 22.77 22.74 17.67
N GLY A 316 21.76 22.49 18.51
CA GLY A 316 21.95 22.28 19.95
C GLY A 316 22.82 21.06 20.27
N LEU A 317 22.65 19.95 19.54
CA LEU A 317 23.49 18.75 19.68
C LEU A 317 24.97 19.00 19.33
N MET A 318 25.23 19.99 18.49
CA MET A 318 26.57 20.41 18.09
C MET A 318 27.13 21.54 18.97
N GLY A 319 26.42 21.90 20.05
CA GLY A 319 26.82 22.97 20.97
C GLY A 319 26.66 24.37 20.38
N ARG A 320 25.71 24.57 19.47
CA ARG A 320 25.43 25.85 18.82
C ARG A 320 24.11 26.43 19.27
N SER A 321 24.00 27.75 19.20
CA SER A 321 22.76 28.47 19.50
C SER A 321 21.68 28.17 18.45
N PHE A 322 20.44 28.18 18.93
CA PHE A 322 19.26 28.08 18.07
C PHE A 322 19.08 29.39 17.30
N GLY A 323 19.10 29.31 15.97
CA GLY A 323 18.86 30.46 15.10
C GLY A 323 17.52 30.34 14.37
N SER A 324 16.63 31.33 14.53
CA SER A 324 15.39 31.41 13.75
C SER A 324 15.63 31.40 12.24
N VAL A 325 16.78 31.93 11.80
CA VAL A 325 17.20 31.89 10.39
C VAL A 325 17.47 30.47 9.92
N VAL A 326 18.13 29.62 10.73
CA VAL A 326 18.38 28.21 10.39
C VAL A 326 17.05 27.48 10.20
N PHE A 327 16.10 27.69 11.10
CA PHE A 327 14.74 27.16 10.95
C PHE A 327 14.13 27.59 9.62
N MET A 328 14.12 28.89 9.31
CA MET A 328 13.48 29.44 8.10
C MET A 328 14.12 28.93 6.81
N VAL A 329 15.45 28.84 6.74
CA VAL A 329 16.18 28.32 5.57
C VAL A 329 15.83 26.86 5.32
N VAL A 330 15.90 26.01 6.34
CA VAL A 330 15.62 24.58 6.21
C VAL A 330 14.15 24.34 5.91
N PHE A 331 13.25 25.01 6.64
CA PHE A 331 11.80 24.94 6.42
C PHE A 331 11.43 25.32 4.99
N GLY A 332 11.88 26.49 4.52
CA GLY A 332 11.53 27.00 3.20
C GLY A 332 12.09 26.12 2.08
N TYR A 333 13.34 25.65 2.23
CA TYR A 333 13.98 24.77 1.26
C TYR A 333 13.27 23.42 1.16
N LEU A 334 12.99 22.77 2.30
CA LEU A 334 12.31 21.48 2.31
C LEU A 334 10.89 21.60 1.77
N LEU A 335 10.13 22.65 2.14
CA LEU A 335 8.79 22.89 1.62
C LEU A 335 8.79 23.06 0.10
N ALA A 336 9.76 23.82 -0.42
CA ALA A 336 9.93 24.02 -1.84
C ALA A 336 10.23 22.71 -2.57
N MET A 337 11.24 21.97 -2.13
CA MET A 337 11.69 20.76 -2.83
C MET A 337 10.65 19.63 -2.78
N HIS A 338 9.91 19.45 -1.68
CA HIS A 338 8.86 18.43 -1.60
C HIS A 338 7.69 18.72 -2.55
N ASN A 339 7.33 19.99 -2.72
CA ASN A 339 6.24 20.38 -3.61
C ASN A 339 6.68 20.35 -5.08
N ILE A 340 7.79 21.01 -5.43
CA ILE A 340 8.27 21.14 -6.81
C ILE A 340 8.58 19.77 -7.43
N ASN A 341 9.27 18.88 -6.70
CA ASN A 341 9.63 17.57 -7.22
C ASN A 341 8.42 16.66 -7.46
N ARG A 342 7.29 16.89 -6.77
CA ARG A 342 6.06 16.11 -6.94
C ARG A 342 5.22 16.56 -8.14
N PHE A 343 5.36 17.78 -8.64
CA PHE A 343 4.67 18.22 -9.87
C PHE A 343 5.18 17.53 -11.14
N LYS A 344 6.39 16.97 -11.11
CA LYS A 344 7.05 16.37 -12.28
C LYS A 344 6.75 14.88 -12.50
N VAL A 345 5.85 14.26 -11.72
CA VAL A 345 5.58 12.81 -11.78
C VAL A 345 4.21 12.51 -12.41
N PRO A 346 4.15 12.10 -13.71
CA PRO A 346 2.93 11.56 -14.29
C PRO A 346 2.52 10.25 -13.60
N GLY A 347 1.23 10.02 -13.39
CA GLY A 347 0.71 8.76 -12.82
C GLY A 347 0.77 8.63 -11.29
N GLY A 348 1.16 9.68 -10.56
CA GLY A 348 1.21 9.67 -9.09
C GLY A 348 -0.14 9.46 -8.37
N GLY A 349 -1.25 9.60 -9.09
CA GLY A 349 -2.61 9.42 -8.54
C GLY A 349 -2.95 7.98 -8.15
N PHE A 350 -2.17 6.99 -8.57
CA PHE A 350 -2.39 5.59 -8.19
C PHE A 350 -1.79 5.23 -6.82
N SER A 351 -0.70 5.88 -6.38
CA SER A 351 -0.10 5.64 -5.05
C SER A 351 -0.76 6.45 -3.93
N ASP A 352 -1.02 7.75 -4.14
CA ASP A 352 -1.76 8.60 -3.18
C ASP A 352 -2.76 9.53 -3.90
N PRO A 353 -3.96 9.02 -4.20
CA PRO A 353 -5.01 9.73 -4.94
C PRO A 353 -5.59 10.93 -4.18
N SER A 354 -5.62 10.87 -2.85
CA SER A 354 -6.14 11.95 -2.02
C SER A 354 -5.23 13.19 -2.09
N ARG A 355 -3.90 12.97 -2.09
CA ARG A 355 -2.92 14.00 -2.37
C ARG A 355 -2.98 14.46 -3.82
N ASP A 356 -3.32 13.58 -4.77
CA ASP A 356 -3.55 13.97 -6.17
C ASP A 356 -4.72 14.95 -6.32
N ARG A 357 -5.88 14.65 -5.71
CA ARG A 357 -7.04 15.56 -5.67
C ARG A 357 -6.70 16.89 -5.01
N PHE A 358 -6.04 16.85 -3.85
CA PHE A 358 -5.57 18.04 -3.16
C PHE A 358 -4.64 18.88 -4.04
N ARG A 359 -3.72 18.24 -4.76
CA ARG A 359 -2.80 18.90 -5.69
C ARG A 359 -3.52 19.50 -6.89
N ARG A 360 -4.54 18.84 -7.45
CA ARG A 360 -5.34 19.42 -8.54
C ARG A 360 -6.08 20.69 -8.08
N LYS A 361 -6.56 20.71 -6.83
CA LYS A 361 -7.27 21.86 -6.26
C LYS A 361 -6.35 23.02 -5.88
N TYR A 362 -5.23 22.75 -5.21
CA TYR A 362 -4.35 23.77 -4.61
C TYR A 362 -2.98 23.89 -5.30
N GLY A 363 -2.74 23.18 -6.39
CA GLY A 363 -1.41 22.98 -6.96
C GLY A 363 -0.69 24.26 -7.36
N TRP A 364 -1.40 25.19 -8.02
CA TRP A 364 -0.80 26.47 -8.43
C TRP A 364 -0.38 27.32 -7.24
N ILE A 365 -1.20 27.37 -6.18
CA ILE A 365 -0.90 28.11 -4.95
C ILE A 365 0.31 27.49 -4.24
N LEU A 366 0.33 26.16 -4.10
CA LEU A 366 1.44 25.45 -3.46
C LEU A 366 2.74 25.60 -4.24
N CYS A 367 2.69 25.52 -5.57
CA CYS A 367 3.86 25.69 -6.43
C CYS A 367 4.40 27.13 -6.36
N GLY A 368 3.53 28.13 -6.51
CA GLY A 368 3.89 29.54 -6.41
C GLY A 368 4.47 29.90 -5.05
N GLY A 369 3.81 29.48 -3.96
CA GLY A 369 4.32 29.67 -2.60
C GLY A 369 5.67 28.98 -2.38
N SER A 370 5.84 27.76 -2.87
CA SER A 370 7.11 27.03 -2.80
C SER A 370 8.26 27.72 -3.51
N ILE A 371 8.02 28.39 -4.64
CA ILE A 371 9.05 29.20 -5.32
C ILE A 371 9.46 30.39 -4.44
N VAL A 372 8.49 31.08 -3.83
CA VAL A 372 8.78 32.20 -2.91
C VAL A 372 9.59 31.72 -1.70
N PHE A 373 9.21 30.61 -1.07
CA PHE A 373 9.98 30.02 0.04
C PHE A 373 11.39 29.60 -0.38
N LEU A 374 11.55 29.08 -1.60
CA LEU A 374 12.88 28.73 -2.13
C LEU A 374 13.76 29.96 -2.26
N ILE A 375 13.26 31.03 -2.91
CA ILE A 375 14.01 32.29 -3.09
C ILE A 375 14.39 32.88 -1.73
N ASN A 376 13.46 32.91 -0.77
CA ASN A 376 13.74 33.39 0.59
C ASN A 376 14.78 32.52 1.30
N SER A 377 14.76 31.20 1.12
CA SER A 377 15.75 30.31 1.73
C SER A 377 17.15 30.57 1.18
N PHE A 378 17.27 30.82 -0.14
CA PHE A 378 18.53 31.21 -0.77
C PHE A 378 19.00 32.58 -0.29
N HIS A 379 18.09 33.56 -0.18
CA HIS A 379 18.40 34.89 0.31
C HIS A 379 18.90 34.86 1.76
N LEU A 380 18.17 34.20 2.66
CA LEU A 380 18.57 34.04 4.06
C LEU A 380 19.88 33.28 4.20
N ALA A 381 20.09 32.20 3.43
CA ALA A 381 21.36 31.49 3.41
C ALA A 381 22.51 32.40 2.95
N ALA A 382 22.28 33.25 1.95
CA ALA A 382 23.27 34.21 1.44
C ALA A 382 23.70 35.24 2.48
N THR A 383 22.77 35.71 3.33
CA THR A 383 23.10 36.66 4.40
C THR A 383 24.01 36.10 5.49
N HIS A 384 24.10 34.77 5.61
CA HIS A 384 24.89 34.10 6.64
C HIS A 384 26.17 33.49 6.08
N ASN A 385 26.14 32.90 4.88
CA ASN A 385 27.28 32.18 4.31
C ASN A 385 27.16 31.96 2.78
N GLU A 386 28.17 32.39 2.03
CA GLU A 386 28.24 32.24 0.56
C GLU A 386 28.28 30.77 0.10
N TYR A 387 28.89 29.88 0.87
CA TYR A 387 28.97 28.45 0.57
C TYR A 387 27.62 27.75 0.73
N SER A 388 26.75 28.27 1.59
CA SER A 388 25.40 27.73 1.79
C SER A 388 24.56 27.86 0.52
N ILE A 389 24.75 28.94 -0.27
CA ILE A 389 24.11 29.11 -1.57
C ILE A 389 24.56 28.02 -2.55
N LEU A 390 25.87 27.77 -2.62
CA LEU A 390 26.43 26.76 -3.53
C LEU A 390 25.91 25.35 -3.20
N LEU A 391 25.83 25.01 -1.90
CA LEU A 391 25.26 23.74 -1.45
C LEU A 391 23.78 23.60 -1.82
N LEU A 392 22.97 24.64 -1.56
CA LEU A 392 21.55 24.63 -1.92
C LEU A 392 21.34 24.57 -3.44
N ALA A 393 22.16 25.26 -4.23
CA ALA A 393 22.14 25.22 -5.69
C ALA A 393 22.51 23.83 -6.21
N LEU A 394 23.56 23.21 -5.67
CA LEU A 394 23.98 21.85 -6.01
C LEU A 394 22.87 20.84 -5.72
N LEU A 395 22.28 20.88 -4.53
CA LEU A 395 21.19 19.97 -4.15
C LEU A 395 19.95 20.15 -5.02
N SER A 396 19.59 21.40 -5.33
CA SER A 396 18.46 21.71 -6.24
C SER A 396 18.71 21.14 -7.63
N THR A 397 19.95 21.28 -8.12
CA THR A 397 20.39 20.74 -9.41
C THR A 397 20.36 19.21 -9.40
N MET A 398 20.88 18.56 -8.35
CA MET A 398 20.83 17.10 -8.19
C MET A 398 19.39 16.58 -8.15
N GLY A 399 18.48 17.29 -7.49
CA GLY A 399 17.05 16.96 -7.46
C GLY A 399 16.40 16.96 -8.85
N ILE A 400 16.79 17.92 -9.71
CA ILE A 400 16.36 17.95 -11.11
C ILE A 400 16.99 16.79 -11.90
N LEU A 401 18.31 16.65 -11.81
CA LEU A 401 19.09 15.64 -12.53
C LEU A 401 18.67 14.20 -12.18
N TYR A 402 18.18 13.95 -10.97
CA TYR A 402 17.67 12.64 -10.55
C TYR A 402 16.58 12.08 -11.48
N THR A 403 15.80 12.96 -12.12
CA THR A 403 14.71 12.58 -13.04
C THR A 403 15.14 12.47 -14.50
N VAL A 404 16.30 13.05 -14.84
CA VAL A 404 16.86 13.13 -16.19
C VAL A 404 17.49 11.80 -16.60
N ARG A 405 17.45 11.47 -17.89
CA ARG A 405 18.15 10.31 -18.46
C ARG A 405 19.64 10.65 -18.56
N ILE A 406 20.46 9.90 -17.82
CA ILE A 406 21.91 10.12 -17.77
C ILE A 406 22.62 9.40 -18.94
N ILE A 407 22.04 8.30 -19.45
CA ILE A 407 22.67 7.47 -20.49
C ILE A 407 22.07 7.75 -21.87
N PRO A 408 22.88 8.14 -22.88
CA PRO A 408 22.45 8.30 -24.27
C PRO A 408 21.94 7.00 -24.90
N ARG A 409 21.00 7.09 -25.86
CA ARG A 409 20.42 5.91 -26.56
C ARG A 409 21.47 5.00 -27.22
N ALA A 410 22.63 5.52 -27.59
CA ALA A 410 23.70 4.79 -28.26
C ALA A 410 24.31 3.64 -27.43
N VAL A 411 24.26 3.72 -26.09
CA VAL A 411 24.86 2.71 -25.18
C VAL A 411 23.77 1.85 -24.49
N SER A 412 22.52 2.01 -24.92
CA SER A 412 21.33 1.53 -24.20
C SER A 412 21.09 0.01 -24.27
N GLY A 413 21.88 -0.72 -25.05
CA GLY A 413 21.86 -2.19 -25.13
C GLY A 413 22.69 -2.88 -24.04
N ILE A 414 23.61 -2.17 -23.37
CA ILE A 414 24.57 -2.77 -22.42
C ILE A 414 24.19 -2.46 -20.96
N ILE A 415 23.64 -1.27 -20.69
CA ILE A 415 23.33 -0.82 -19.32
C ILE A 415 21.81 -0.78 -19.12
N LYS A 416 21.30 -1.63 -18.23
CA LYS A 416 19.86 -1.75 -17.90
C LYS A 416 19.30 -0.53 -17.14
N VAL A 417 20.13 0.18 -16.37
CA VAL A 417 19.73 1.35 -15.57
C VAL A 417 19.98 2.63 -16.36
N ARG A 418 18.92 3.34 -16.75
CA ARG A 418 18.97 4.54 -17.60
C ARG A 418 18.82 5.84 -16.82
N ARG A 419 18.33 5.76 -15.58
CA ARG A 419 18.13 6.90 -14.67
C ARG A 419 18.48 6.50 -13.25
N LEU A 420 18.97 7.44 -12.44
CA LEU A 420 19.19 7.18 -11.00
C LEU A 420 17.90 6.75 -10.30
N LYS A 421 16.74 7.25 -10.75
CA LYS A 421 15.43 6.85 -10.22
C LYS A 421 15.04 5.39 -10.43
N GLU A 422 15.75 4.66 -11.29
CA GLU A 422 15.48 3.25 -11.58
C GLU A 422 16.25 2.32 -10.61
N ILE A 423 17.17 2.86 -9.80
CA ILE A 423 17.88 2.09 -8.77
C ILE A 423 16.96 1.89 -7.55
N PRO A 424 16.73 0.64 -7.11
CA PRO A 424 15.86 0.36 -5.96
C PRO A 424 16.30 1.11 -4.70
N GLY A 425 15.36 1.83 -4.06
CA GLY A 425 15.60 2.56 -2.82
C GLY A 425 16.47 3.83 -2.96
N SER A 426 16.91 4.18 -4.17
CA SER A 426 17.73 5.37 -4.43
C SER A 426 17.07 6.67 -3.98
N LYS A 427 15.76 6.82 -4.20
CA LYS A 427 14.99 8.00 -3.76
C LYS A 427 15.19 8.23 -2.27
N THR A 428 15.02 7.18 -1.47
CA THR A 428 15.09 7.23 -0.02
C THR A 428 16.50 7.55 0.46
N LEU A 429 17.52 7.00 -0.20
CA LEU A 429 18.92 7.36 0.04
C LEU A 429 19.21 8.83 -0.27
N PHE A 430 18.89 9.30 -1.48
CA PHE A 430 19.20 10.66 -1.92
C PHE A 430 18.41 11.73 -1.16
N VAL A 431 17.14 11.47 -0.82
CA VAL A 431 16.35 12.39 0.01
C VAL A 431 16.97 12.52 1.39
N SER A 432 17.35 11.42 2.03
CA SER A 432 17.96 11.45 3.38
C SER A 432 19.33 12.13 3.39
N MET A 433 20.12 11.91 2.33
CA MET A 433 21.38 12.62 2.10
C MET A 433 21.16 14.12 1.95
N ALA A 434 20.19 14.54 1.13
CA ALA A 434 19.86 15.95 0.95
C ALA A 434 19.41 16.60 2.25
N TRP A 435 18.57 15.92 3.05
CA TRP A 435 18.19 16.38 4.38
C TRP A 435 19.42 16.58 5.29
N ALA A 436 20.33 15.59 5.36
CA ALA A 436 21.53 15.70 6.17
C ALA A 436 22.42 16.88 5.73
N VAL A 437 22.60 17.11 4.43
CA VAL A 437 23.36 18.27 3.92
C VAL A 437 22.68 19.59 4.29
N VAL A 438 21.37 19.72 4.08
CA VAL A 438 20.61 20.96 4.35
C VAL A 438 20.53 21.28 5.83
N ILE A 439 20.40 20.25 6.67
CA ILE A 439 20.24 20.44 8.12
C ILE A 439 21.59 20.64 8.80
N VAL A 440 22.63 19.94 8.36
CA VAL A 440 23.92 19.92 9.06
C VAL A 440 24.91 20.84 8.39
N LEU A 441 25.18 20.68 7.09
CA LEU A 441 26.30 21.38 6.44
C LEU A 441 25.98 22.85 6.13
N VAL A 442 24.75 23.12 5.68
CA VAL A 442 24.31 24.48 5.31
C VAL A 442 24.42 25.46 6.49
N PRO A 443 24.02 25.11 7.73
CA PRO A 443 24.18 26.01 8.87
C PRO A 443 25.59 26.08 9.46
N THR A 444 26.44 25.07 9.25
CA THR A 444 27.66 24.90 10.08
C THR A 444 28.98 25.29 9.41
N TYR A 445 29.00 25.54 8.10
CA TYR A 445 30.24 25.64 7.30
C TYR A 445 31.21 26.78 7.71
N HIS A 446 30.75 27.78 8.49
CA HIS A 446 31.61 28.86 9.00
C HIS A 446 31.46 29.13 10.51
N SER A 447 31.07 28.10 11.27
CA SER A 447 30.77 28.27 12.69
C SER A 447 32.04 28.54 13.51
N THR A 448 32.12 29.70 14.16
CA THR A 448 33.12 30.03 15.17
C THR A 448 32.53 29.82 16.58
N PRO A 449 33.26 29.22 17.55
CA PRO A 449 34.56 28.52 17.45
C PRO A 449 34.46 27.22 16.62
N PRO A 450 35.56 26.57 16.19
CA PRO A 450 35.50 25.32 15.42
C PRO A 450 34.82 24.17 16.20
N LEU A 451 34.15 23.27 15.47
CA LEU A 451 33.52 22.07 16.05
C LEU A 451 34.58 21.07 16.56
N ALA A 452 34.24 20.30 17.59
CA ALA A 452 35.05 19.17 18.00
C ALA A 452 35.20 18.14 16.86
N LYS A 453 36.33 17.43 16.84
CA LYS A 453 36.61 16.41 15.81
C LYS A 453 35.53 15.34 15.83
N GLY A 454 34.93 15.07 14.67
CA GLY A 454 33.90 14.04 14.52
C GLY A 454 32.47 14.50 14.82
N THR A 455 32.24 15.65 15.47
CA THR A 455 30.89 16.17 15.77
C THR A 455 30.05 16.36 14.51
N LEU A 456 30.65 16.97 13.47
CA LEU A 456 29.95 17.16 12.19
C LEU A 456 29.51 15.83 11.57
N GLY A 457 30.37 14.81 11.62
CA GLY A 457 30.08 13.48 11.09
C GLY A 457 29.00 12.75 11.91
N ALA A 458 29.05 12.87 13.23
CA ALA A 458 28.04 12.29 14.12
C ALA A 458 26.66 12.94 13.91
N ALA A 459 26.58 14.26 13.84
CA ALA A 459 25.34 15.00 13.54
C ALA A 459 24.80 14.63 12.15
N PHE A 460 25.67 14.56 11.14
CA PHE A 460 25.33 14.13 9.78
C PHE A 460 24.73 12.72 9.77
N LEU A 461 25.40 11.76 10.40
CA LEU A 461 24.94 10.38 10.48
C LEU A 461 23.60 10.29 11.22
N MET A 462 23.42 11.03 12.31
CA MET A 462 22.17 11.08 13.06
C MET A 462 21.01 11.56 12.17
N VAL A 463 21.16 12.71 11.51
CA VAL A 463 20.10 13.26 10.64
C VAL A 463 19.82 12.32 9.48
N PHE A 464 20.87 11.77 8.85
CA PHE A 464 20.73 10.79 7.78
C PHE A 464 19.93 9.57 8.23
N LEU A 465 20.28 8.96 9.37
CA LEU A 465 19.59 7.77 9.89
C LEU A 465 18.12 8.06 10.20
N VAL A 466 17.82 9.14 10.93
CA VAL A 466 16.43 9.49 11.30
C VAL A 466 15.59 9.73 10.04
N THR A 467 16.10 10.48 9.08
CA THR A 467 15.37 10.82 7.85
C THR A 467 15.24 9.62 6.89
N TYR A 468 16.24 8.74 6.88
CA TYR A 468 16.21 7.49 6.12
C TYR A 468 15.18 6.51 6.68
N ILE A 469 15.19 6.29 8.00
CA ILE A 469 14.22 5.38 8.64
C ILE A 469 12.80 5.88 8.41
N ARG A 470 12.55 7.19 8.62
CA ARG A 470 11.26 7.82 8.34
C ARG A 470 10.85 7.62 6.87
N SER A 471 11.73 7.93 5.93
CA SER A 471 11.40 7.86 4.50
C SER A 471 11.18 6.42 4.02
N ALA A 472 11.97 5.46 4.50
CA ALA A 472 11.79 4.04 4.21
C ALA A 472 10.50 3.47 4.83
N LEU A 473 10.07 3.96 6.01
CA LEU A 473 8.78 3.61 6.59
C LEU A 473 7.60 4.07 5.74
N PHE A 474 7.67 5.27 5.15
CA PHE A 474 6.66 5.71 4.18
C PHE A 474 6.59 4.79 2.96
N ASP A 475 7.74 4.39 2.40
CA ASP A 475 7.78 3.43 1.30
C ASP A 475 7.17 2.07 1.72
N VAL A 476 7.33 1.67 2.99
CA VAL A 476 6.72 0.45 3.55
C VAL A 476 5.20 0.58 3.63
N PHE A 477 4.67 1.74 4.03
CA PHE A 477 3.23 2.01 4.07
C PHE A 477 2.61 2.04 2.65
N GLU A 478 3.38 2.50 1.66
CA GLU A 478 2.95 2.65 0.27
C GLU A 478 3.31 1.45 -0.64
N VAL A 479 3.95 0.39 -0.12
CA VAL A 479 4.57 -0.70 -0.90
C VAL A 479 3.65 -1.32 -1.97
N GLN A 480 2.36 -1.49 -1.67
CA GLN A 480 1.41 -2.04 -2.65
C GLN A 480 1.12 -1.04 -3.78
N GLY A 481 0.94 0.24 -3.45
CA GLY A 481 0.76 1.29 -4.44
C GLY A 481 2.01 1.49 -5.30
N ASP A 482 3.19 1.45 -4.68
CA ASP A 482 4.47 1.58 -5.37
C ASP A 482 4.74 0.42 -6.33
N ARG A 483 4.51 -0.82 -5.89
CA ARG A 483 4.62 -2.01 -6.75
C ARG A 483 3.65 -1.92 -7.93
N ILE A 484 2.42 -1.49 -7.66
CA ILE A 484 1.41 -1.27 -8.69
C ILE A 484 1.91 -0.25 -9.70
N VAL A 485 2.42 0.92 -9.28
CA VAL A 485 2.89 1.98 -10.19
C VAL A 485 4.23 1.64 -10.86
N GLY A 486 4.90 0.55 -10.46
CA GLY A 486 6.21 0.16 -10.95
C GLY A 486 7.35 1.02 -10.37
N LYS A 487 7.17 1.57 -9.16
CA LYS A 487 8.25 2.23 -8.43
C LYS A 487 9.13 1.19 -7.76
N GLU A 488 10.44 1.29 -7.96
CA GLU A 488 11.44 0.43 -7.33
C GLU A 488 11.85 1.01 -5.97
N THR A 489 11.01 0.83 -4.95
CA THR A 489 11.37 1.15 -3.56
C THR A 489 12.01 -0.06 -2.87
N LEU A 490 12.75 0.18 -1.78
CA LEU A 490 13.39 -0.88 -1.00
C LEU A 490 12.39 -1.99 -0.57
N PRO A 491 11.18 -1.70 -0.05
CA PRO A 491 10.21 -2.73 0.31
C PRO A 491 9.57 -3.43 -0.88
N VAL A 492 9.53 -2.82 -2.07
CA VAL A 492 9.10 -3.51 -3.28
C VAL A 492 10.13 -4.58 -3.68
N PHE A 493 11.42 -4.25 -3.58
CA PHE A 493 12.54 -5.12 -3.97
C PHE A 493 12.87 -6.22 -2.94
N LEU A 494 13.04 -5.86 -1.66
CA LEU A 494 13.41 -6.82 -0.60
C LEU A 494 12.20 -7.51 0.05
N GLY A 495 11.02 -6.94 -0.11
CA GLY A 495 9.83 -7.29 0.66
C GLY A 495 9.70 -6.48 1.95
N GLN A 496 8.46 -6.37 2.42
CA GLN A 496 8.08 -5.55 3.58
C GLN A 496 8.77 -6.01 4.87
N GLU A 497 8.76 -7.31 5.18
CA GLU A 497 9.33 -7.84 6.42
C GLU A 497 10.85 -7.65 6.51
N LYS A 498 11.58 -7.95 5.42
CA LYS A 498 13.04 -7.74 5.37
C LYS A 498 13.39 -6.26 5.52
N THR A 499 12.60 -5.39 4.88
CA THR A 499 12.79 -3.94 5.02
C THR A 499 12.58 -3.49 6.46
N LEU A 500 11.49 -3.91 7.13
CA LEU A 500 11.26 -3.61 8.54
C LEU A 500 12.40 -4.10 9.45
N ASN A 501 12.95 -5.30 9.20
CA ASN A 501 14.10 -5.81 9.96
C ASN A 501 15.35 -4.94 9.77
N ILE A 502 15.64 -4.48 8.55
CA ILE A 502 16.74 -3.53 8.30
C ILE A 502 16.50 -2.24 9.09
N LEU A 503 15.27 -1.73 9.11
CA LEU A 503 14.93 -0.51 9.84
C LEU A 503 15.09 -0.66 11.36
N TYR A 504 14.74 -1.81 11.95
CA TYR A 504 15.04 -2.07 13.37
C TYR A 504 16.54 -2.02 13.65
N THR A 505 17.37 -2.60 12.78
CA THR A 505 18.83 -2.54 12.93
C THR A 505 19.34 -1.10 12.85
N LEU A 506 18.82 -0.28 11.92
CA LEU A 506 19.18 1.14 11.82
C LEU A 506 18.74 1.95 13.03
N ILE A 507 17.58 1.64 13.63
CA ILE A 507 17.15 2.22 14.92
C ILE A 507 18.14 1.86 16.02
N GLY A 508 18.62 0.62 16.07
CA GLY A 508 19.66 0.18 17.01
C GLY A 508 20.95 0.99 16.86
N PHE A 509 21.43 1.20 15.62
CA PHE A 509 22.60 2.05 15.37
C PHE A 509 22.38 3.51 15.78
N LEU A 510 21.19 4.06 15.52
CA LEU A 510 20.83 5.41 15.94
C LEU A 510 20.84 5.54 17.47
N LEU A 511 20.28 4.58 18.21
CA LEU A 511 20.33 4.56 19.68
C LEU A 511 21.77 4.49 20.19
N SER A 512 22.61 3.62 19.61
CA SER A 512 24.02 3.53 19.97
C SER A 512 24.75 4.85 19.75
N LEU A 513 24.47 5.57 18.64
CA LEU A 513 25.04 6.88 18.37
C LEU A 513 24.61 7.93 19.39
N LEU A 514 23.32 7.94 19.80
CA LEU A 514 22.81 8.89 20.79
C LEU A 514 23.36 8.63 22.20
N ILE A 515 23.66 7.37 22.54
CA ILE A 515 24.22 7.00 23.85
C ILE A 515 25.74 7.24 23.90
N ALA A 516 26.47 6.76 22.89
CA ALA A 516 27.92 6.85 22.84
C ALA A 516 28.43 8.23 22.40
N GLY A 517 27.64 8.96 21.59
CA GLY A 517 28.02 10.27 21.05
C GLY A 517 28.45 11.26 22.13
N PRO A 518 27.65 11.49 23.18
CA PRO A 518 28.05 12.37 24.28
C PRO A 518 29.24 11.85 25.09
N LEU A 519 29.30 10.54 25.35
CA LEU A 519 30.41 9.91 26.09
C LEU A 519 31.75 10.06 25.37
N LEU A 520 31.72 10.07 24.04
CA LEU A 520 32.89 10.23 23.18
C LEU A 520 33.18 11.71 22.84
N GLY A 521 32.41 12.66 23.38
CA GLY A 521 32.53 14.09 23.07
C GLY A 521 32.16 14.45 21.62
N LEU A 522 31.44 13.58 20.92
CA LEU A 522 31.00 13.80 19.54
C LEU A 522 29.72 14.65 19.49
N LEU A 523 28.84 14.54 20.48
CA LEU A 523 27.59 15.31 20.61
C LEU A 523 27.47 15.87 22.03
N THR A 524 26.63 16.88 22.24
CA THR A 524 26.32 17.37 23.60
C THR A 524 25.39 16.40 24.36
N PRO A 525 25.31 16.49 25.70
CA PRO A 525 24.39 15.68 26.51
C PRO A 525 22.91 15.78 26.07
N LEU A 526 22.53 16.84 25.36
CA LEU A 526 21.22 16.98 24.72
C LEU A 526 20.83 15.78 23.83
N ALA A 527 21.80 14.99 23.34
CA ALA A 527 21.51 13.79 22.57
C ALA A 527 20.71 12.73 23.35
N TYR A 528 20.85 12.66 24.68
CA TYR A 528 20.08 11.73 25.51
C TYR A 528 18.58 12.03 25.46
N TRP A 529 18.22 13.31 25.34
CA TRP A 529 16.83 13.75 25.22
C TRP A 529 16.18 13.33 23.89
N LEU A 530 16.94 12.84 22.90
CA LEU A 530 16.39 12.25 21.69
C LEU A 530 15.98 10.78 21.82
N ILE A 531 16.41 10.08 22.87
CA ILE A 531 16.09 8.65 23.06
C ILE A 531 14.57 8.40 23.06
N PRO A 532 13.72 9.19 23.76
CA PRO A 532 12.27 9.00 23.72
C PRO A 532 11.66 9.13 22.32
N ALA A 533 12.20 10.01 21.47
CA ALA A 533 11.74 10.14 20.08
C ALA A 533 12.08 8.88 19.26
N VAL A 534 13.24 8.27 19.49
CA VAL A 534 13.64 7.01 18.83
C VAL A 534 12.82 5.82 19.36
N VAL A 535 12.51 5.79 20.66
CA VAL A 535 11.59 4.79 21.24
C VAL A 535 10.18 4.93 20.66
N TYR A 536 9.70 6.15 20.48
CA TYR A 536 8.42 6.41 19.81
C TYR A 536 8.39 5.86 18.37
N LEU A 537 9.48 6.05 17.61
CA LEU A 537 9.63 5.49 16.26
C LEU A 537 9.59 3.96 16.26
N PHE A 538 10.30 3.33 17.21
CA PHE A 538 10.25 1.88 17.41
C PHE A 538 8.83 1.39 17.70
N LEU A 539 8.10 2.08 18.59
CA LEU A 539 6.74 1.72 18.97
C LEU A 539 5.77 1.80 17.78
N ILE A 540 5.85 2.85 16.96
CA ILE A 540 5.04 2.95 15.73
C ILE A 540 5.28 1.73 14.84
N MET A 541 6.56 1.39 14.61
CA MET A 541 6.93 0.29 13.72
C MET A 541 6.47 -1.06 14.27
N TYR A 542 6.59 -1.28 15.59
CA TYR A 542 6.10 -2.47 16.28
C TYR A 542 4.58 -2.63 16.16
N LEU A 543 3.82 -1.55 16.39
CA LEU A 543 2.37 -1.56 16.29
C LEU A 543 1.90 -1.80 14.85
N TYR A 544 2.59 -1.22 13.86
CA TYR A 544 2.34 -1.46 12.45
C TYR A 544 2.56 -2.93 12.07
N GLN A 545 3.69 -3.52 12.46
CA GLN A 545 4.02 -4.92 12.17
C GLN A 545 3.01 -5.90 12.79
N ARG A 546 2.43 -5.56 13.94
CA ARG A 546 1.37 -6.35 14.60
C ARG A 546 -0.02 -6.14 14.00
N GLY A 547 -0.17 -5.30 12.98
CA GLY A 547 -1.46 -4.96 12.38
C GLY A 547 -2.41 -4.23 13.33
N LYS A 548 -1.87 -3.57 14.38
CA LYS A 548 -2.65 -2.76 15.32
C LYS A 548 -2.91 -1.35 14.80
N VAL A 549 -2.08 -0.88 13.87
CA VAL A 549 -2.24 0.41 13.19
C VAL A 549 -2.24 0.17 11.69
N ASN A 550 -3.25 0.72 11.01
CA ASN A 550 -3.40 0.60 9.57
C ASN A 550 -2.75 1.79 8.86
N ASN A 551 -2.41 1.59 7.58
CA ASN A 551 -1.96 2.67 6.71
C ASN A 551 -3.08 3.71 6.57
N GLY A 552 -2.72 4.98 6.71
CA GLY A 552 -3.70 6.06 6.69
C GLY A 552 -3.13 7.37 7.23
N LEU A 553 -3.95 8.42 7.18
CA LEU A 553 -3.55 9.78 7.54
C LEU A 553 -2.96 9.86 8.96
N ARG A 554 -3.57 9.14 9.91
CA ARG A 554 -3.12 9.15 11.32
C ARG A 554 -1.73 8.54 11.50
N LEU A 555 -1.42 7.46 10.78
CA LEU A 555 -0.10 6.82 10.85
C LEU A 555 0.96 7.70 10.19
N GLU A 556 0.64 8.32 9.05
CA GLU A 556 1.52 9.29 8.40
C GLU A 556 1.78 10.50 9.32
N PHE A 557 0.74 11.02 9.96
CA PHE A 557 0.84 12.13 10.92
C PHE A 557 1.69 11.75 12.13
N ALA A 558 1.45 10.56 12.71
CA ALA A 558 2.23 10.04 13.83
C ALA A 558 3.72 9.94 13.47
N LEU A 559 4.03 9.37 12.30
CA LEU A 559 5.41 9.24 11.85
C LEU A 559 6.10 10.60 11.65
N ASP A 560 5.42 11.58 11.06
CA ASP A 560 5.99 12.93 10.87
C ASP A 560 6.09 13.73 12.18
N SER A 561 5.29 13.38 13.18
CA SER A 561 5.36 13.98 14.52
C SER A 561 6.68 13.68 15.24
N LEU A 562 7.45 12.69 14.76
CA LEU A 562 8.79 12.35 15.26
C LEU A 562 9.69 13.59 15.41
N TYR A 563 9.71 14.48 14.42
CA TYR A 563 10.59 15.64 14.44
C TYR A 563 10.18 16.68 15.48
N LEU A 564 8.87 16.86 15.68
CA LEU A 564 8.35 17.75 16.72
C LEU A 564 8.58 17.18 18.12
N ILE A 565 8.39 15.85 18.29
CA ILE A 565 8.70 15.17 19.54
C ILE A 565 10.18 15.35 19.87
N ALA A 566 11.08 15.12 18.91
CA ALA A 566 12.51 15.36 19.07
C ALA A 566 12.81 16.80 19.53
N ALA A 567 12.17 17.78 18.92
CA ALA A 567 12.36 19.20 19.26
C ALA A 567 11.83 19.57 20.64
N VAL A 568 10.65 19.07 21.03
CA VAL A 568 10.09 19.28 22.37
C VAL A 568 11.01 18.65 23.42
N MET A 569 11.46 17.43 23.21
CA MET A 569 12.32 16.74 24.19
C MET A 569 13.66 17.43 24.37
N VAL A 570 14.32 17.85 23.29
CA VAL A 570 15.60 18.59 23.37
C VAL A 570 15.40 20.00 23.92
N GLY A 571 14.27 20.65 23.60
CA GLY A 571 13.90 21.93 24.20
C GLY A 571 13.77 21.83 25.71
N ILE A 572 13.08 20.80 26.22
CA ILE A 572 13.00 20.51 27.66
C ILE A 572 14.40 20.27 28.24
N GLY A 573 15.21 19.43 27.59
CA GLY A 573 16.58 19.16 28.02
C GLY A 573 17.45 20.40 28.14
N SER A 574 17.31 21.35 27.22
CA SER A 574 18.07 22.61 27.23
C SER A 574 17.72 23.57 28.37
N PHE A 575 16.62 23.33 29.10
CA PHE A 575 16.30 24.05 30.33
C PHE A 575 16.77 23.32 31.60
N VAL A 576 17.10 22.03 31.49
CA VAL A 576 17.49 21.16 32.61
C VAL A 576 19.01 21.05 32.73
N ASP A 577 19.69 20.95 31.58
CA ASP A 577 21.15 20.96 31.43
C ASP A 577 21.69 22.40 31.41
#